data_AF-A0A2V6DIQ9-F1
#
_entry.id   AF-A0A2V6DIQ9-F1
#
_cell.length_a   1.000
_cell.length_b   1.000
_cell.length_c   1.000
_cell.angle_alpha   90.00
_cell.angle_beta   90.00
_cell.angle_gamma   90.00
#
_symmetry.space_group_name_H-M   'P 1'
#
loop_
_entity.id
_entity.type
_entity.pdbx_description
1 polymer ?
#
loop_
_entity_poly.entity_id
_entity_poly.type
_entity_poly.pdbx_seq_one_letter_code
_entity_poly.pdbx_strand_id
1 'polypeptide(L)'
;MIRFAIFVALALGVVGPAHAAEETLGEKVKKALSTPTPTSTPHKKRKSTSKKKSASSSSSPSAKKKHASPSPSASAKPKEESSPTPEPSETPSATATPSPTATASPEKAKRGAPNATLLPDSLSGFENYPPKVRELLISALELTTRNLDYKYGSADPANGGMDCSGFVYFLLKQNGIGDVPRDSSEQYIWLRKAGRFEPVVSEKEDSFEFDNLKPGDLLFWAGTYAIQRDPPITHAMIYLGREEKTGRRVMVGASDGRTYQNQQRFGVSVFDFKMPRADKAEIEDGKTRPRFIGYAHLPGLRD
;
A
#
# COMPACT_ATOMS: atom_id res chain seq x y z
N MET A 1 -26.71 -54.60 -43.94
CA MET A 1 -25.74 -55.46 -43.20
C MET A 1 -24.91 -54.54 -42.31
N ILE A 2 -25.19 -54.53 -41.00
CA ILE A 2 -24.30 -54.96 -39.89
C ILE A 2 -23.19 -53.93 -39.59
N ARG A 3 -22.96 -53.41 -38.37
CA ARG A 3 -23.63 -53.33 -37.05
C ARG A 3 -22.84 -52.27 -36.24
N PHE A 4 -23.54 -51.38 -35.54
CA PHE A 4 -23.00 -50.50 -34.49
C PHE A 4 -22.83 -51.28 -33.17
N ALA A 5 -21.85 -50.92 -32.34
CA ALA A 5 -21.84 -51.26 -30.91
C ALA A 5 -21.12 -50.20 -30.07
N ILE A 6 -21.91 -49.50 -29.26
CA ILE A 6 -21.52 -48.60 -28.16
C ILE A 6 -21.56 -49.44 -26.88
N PHE A 7 -20.55 -49.33 -26.01
CA PHE A 7 -20.59 -49.91 -24.67
C PHE A 7 -20.86 -48.80 -23.63
N VAL A 8 -22.05 -48.85 -23.03
CA VAL A 8 -22.42 -48.19 -21.78
C VAL A 8 -22.64 -49.29 -20.76
N ALA A 9 -21.90 -49.28 -19.66
CA ALA A 9 -22.13 -50.17 -18.53
C ALA A 9 -22.70 -49.35 -17.36
N LEU A 10 -23.99 -49.51 -17.15
CA LEU A 10 -24.75 -49.01 -16.01
C LEU A 10 -24.99 -50.21 -15.09
N ALA A 11 -24.53 -50.15 -13.84
CA ALA A 11 -24.83 -51.17 -12.83
C ALA A 11 -25.68 -50.52 -11.73
N LEU A 12 -26.96 -50.87 -11.71
CA LEU A 12 -27.88 -50.67 -10.58
C LEU A 12 -28.28 -52.05 -10.05
N GLY A 13 -28.10 -52.24 -8.75
CA GLY A 13 -28.57 -53.40 -7.98
C GLY A 13 -29.42 -52.94 -6.80
N VAL A 14 -30.60 -53.53 -6.68
CA VAL A 14 -31.83 -53.10 -5.97
C VAL A 14 -31.91 -53.57 -4.50
N VAL A 15 -32.36 -52.66 -3.61
CA VAL A 15 -33.37 -52.70 -2.51
C VAL A 15 -33.43 -53.87 -1.49
N GLY A 16 -33.55 -53.52 -0.20
CA GLY A 16 -34.30 -54.27 0.83
C GLY A 16 -34.24 -53.66 2.25
N PRO A 17 -35.34 -53.57 3.03
CA PRO A 17 -35.56 -52.50 4.02
C PRO A 17 -35.50 -52.93 5.51
N ALA A 18 -35.48 -51.96 6.44
CA ALA A 18 -36.46 -51.81 7.54
C ALA A 18 -35.93 -51.00 8.75
N HIS A 19 -36.79 -50.11 9.27
CA HIS A 19 -36.88 -49.56 10.63
C HIS A 19 -35.69 -48.73 11.16
N ALA A 20 -35.80 -47.74 12.05
CA ALA A 20 -36.86 -46.91 12.64
C ALA A 20 -36.11 -45.96 13.61
N ALA A 21 -36.82 -44.95 14.10
CA ALA A 21 -36.48 -44.10 15.26
C ALA A 21 -35.61 -42.85 15.00
N GLU A 22 -36.32 -41.73 14.91
CA GLU A 22 -35.93 -40.51 15.61
C GLU A 22 -35.77 -40.80 17.12
N GLU A 23 -34.80 -40.15 17.78
CA GLU A 23 -35.02 -39.32 18.97
C GLU A 23 -33.69 -38.76 19.53
N THR A 24 -33.64 -37.43 19.62
CA THR A 24 -33.19 -36.61 20.76
C THR A 24 -32.23 -37.17 21.81
N LEU A 25 -31.10 -36.47 22.02
CA LEU A 25 -30.42 -36.40 23.33
C LEU A 25 -29.54 -35.14 23.45
N GLY A 26 -30.20 -33.99 23.59
CA GLY A 26 -29.75 -32.99 24.57
C GLY A 26 -30.11 -33.51 25.98
N GLU A 27 -29.35 -33.10 27.00
CA GLU A 27 -29.40 -33.56 28.40
C GLU A 27 -28.67 -34.87 28.73
N LYS A 28 -27.39 -34.78 29.11
CA LYS A 28 -26.81 -35.40 30.33
C LYS A 28 -25.30 -35.20 30.42
N VAL A 29 -24.87 -33.99 30.82
CA VAL A 29 -23.64 -33.83 31.64
C VAL A 29 -23.89 -32.72 32.67
N LYS A 30 -24.73 -33.02 33.67
CA LYS A 30 -24.81 -32.29 34.95
C LYS A 30 -24.94 -33.33 36.08
N LYS A 31 -24.17 -33.08 37.15
CA LYS A 31 -24.11 -33.74 38.48
C LYS A 31 -23.17 -34.95 38.67
N ALA A 32 -21.94 -34.65 39.08
CA ALA A 32 -21.44 -34.97 40.42
C ALA A 32 -21.02 -33.61 41.05
N LEU A 33 -21.67 -33.00 42.06
CA LEU A 33 -21.88 -33.37 43.48
C LEU A 33 -20.52 -33.61 44.18
N SER A 34 -20.03 -32.92 45.22
CA SER A 34 -20.41 -31.75 46.02
C SER A 34 -19.21 -31.37 46.93
N THR A 35 -18.83 -30.08 46.98
CA THR A 35 -18.28 -29.25 48.12
C THR A 35 -17.07 -29.72 48.98
N PRO A 36 -16.33 -28.84 49.72
CA PRO A 36 -16.53 -27.41 49.97
C PRO A 36 -15.29 -26.48 49.78
N THR A 37 -15.61 -25.18 49.86
CA THR A 37 -14.83 -23.94 49.93
C THR A 37 -13.71 -23.91 51.00
N PRO A 38 -12.64 -23.10 50.80
CA PRO A 38 -12.44 -21.93 51.67
C PRO A 38 -12.12 -20.67 50.83
N THR A 39 -12.94 -19.62 50.94
CA THR A 39 -12.79 -18.46 51.84
C THR A 39 -11.78 -17.44 51.31
N SER A 40 -12.38 -16.42 50.68
CA SER A 40 -11.85 -15.09 50.42
C SER A 40 -11.49 -14.37 51.72
N THR A 41 -10.39 -13.63 51.74
CA THR A 41 -10.28 -12.43 52.59
C THR A 41 -9.49 -11.33 51.88
N PRO A 42 -9.99 -10.07 51.86
CA PRO A 42 -9.44 -8.95 51.10
C PRO A 42 -8.70 -7.95 51.99
N HIS A 43 -7.66 -7.29 51.48
CA HIS A 43 -7.11 -6.03 52.01
C HIS A 43 -6.23 -5.39 50.91
N LYS A 44 -6.15 -4.07 50.66
CA LYS A 44 -6.67 -2.88 51.36
C LYS A 44 -6.57 -1.71 50.37
N LYS A 45 -7.67 -1.03 50.05
CA LYS A 45 -7.63 0.38 49.62
C LYS A 45 -7.35 1.23 50.86
N ARG A 46 -6.27 2.00 50.88
CA ARG A 46 -6.09 3.10 51.84
C ARG A 46 -6.68 4.37 51.24
N LYS A 47 -7.76 4.84 51.85
CA LYS A 47 -8.24 6.23 51.81
C LYS A 47 -7.89 6.80 53.18
N SER A 48 -7.17 7.92 53.22
CA SER A 48 -7.02 8.75 54.42
C SER A 48 -7.58 10.13 54.11
N THR A 49 -8.47 10.58 54.99
CA THR A 49 -9.17 11.85 54.97
C THR A 49 -8.49 12.88 55.89
N SER A 50 -8.42 14.11 55.41
CA SER A 50 -8.65 15.41 56.11
C SER A 50 -7.72 15.93 57.22
N LYS A 51 -7.08 17.08 56.92
CA LYS A 51 -7.06 18.36 57.69
C LYS A 51 -6.57 19.45 56.71
N LYS A 52 -7.42 20.28 56.10
CA LYS A 52 -8.01 21.57 56.56
C LYS A 52 -6.98 22.60 57.04
N LYS A 53 -6.67 23.59 56.17
CA LYS A 53 -6.59 25.02 56.51
C LYS A 53 -6.67 25.89 55.24
N SER A 54 -7.63 26.83 55.27
CA SER A 54 -7.80 28.11 54.54
C SER A 54 -7.70 28.10 53.01
N ALA A 55 -8.74 28.32 52.21
CA ALA A 55 -9.65 29.48 52.14
C ALA A 55 -8.92 30.82 51.92
N SER A 56 -8.94 31.30 50.68
CA SER A 56 -9.27 32.69 50.36
C SER A 56 -10.02 32.72 49.03
N SER A 57 -11.32 32.99 49.15
CA SER A 57 -12.23 33.42 48.12
C SER A 57 -12.08 34.92 47.91
N SER A 58 -12.07 35.39 46.67
CA SER A 58 -12.56 36.74 46.35
C SER A 58 -13.17 36.77 44.96
N SER A 59 -14.41 37.25 44.95
CA SER A 59 -15.36 37.43 43.86
C SER A 59 -15.09 38.66 42.97
N SER A 60 -15.65 38.57 41.76
CA SER A 60 -16.08 39.59 40.75
C SER A 60 -16.56 40.98 41.29
N PRO A 61 -16.91 42.02 40.47
CA PRO A 61 -17.01 42.15 38.98
C PRO A 61 -16.61 43.53 38.33
N SER A 62 -16.80 43.61 37.00
CA SER A 62 -17.16 44.79 36.16
C SER A 62 -16.12 45.85 35.75
N ALA A 63 -15.88 46.01 34.44
CA ALA A 63 -16.45 47.11 33.65
C ALA A 63 -16.14 46.99 32.14
N LYS A 64 -17.21 47.14 31.34
CA LYS A 64 -17.23 47.34 29.88
C LYS A 64 -16.44 48.59 29.47
N LYS A 65 -15.86 48.57 28.25
CA LYS A 65 -16.14 49.58 27.21
C LYS A 65 -15.69 49.09 25.82
N LYS A 66 -16.68 49.00 24.93
CA LYS A 66 -16.56 48.96 23.48
C LYS A 66 -16.13 50.35 23.00
N HIS A 67 -15.38 50.47 21.90
CA HIS A 67 -15.60 51.56 20.95
C HIS A 67 -15.29 51.10 19.53
N ALA A 68 -16.30 51.26 18.68
CA ALA A 68 -16.28 51.08 17.24
C ALA A 68 -15.84 52.37 16.55
N SER A 69 -15.47 52.20 15.28
CA SER A 69 -15.20 53.19 14.22
C SER A 69 -16.11 54.43 14.22
N PRO A 70 -15.68 55.55 13.61
CA PRO A 70 -16.16 55.78 12.24
C PRO A 70 -15.17 56.45 11.27
N SER A 71 -15.38 56.17 9.99
CA SER A 71 -14.96 56.96 8.82
C SER A 71 -15.80 58.26 8.70
N PRO A 72 -15.33 59.31 8.01
CA PRO A 72 -15.86 59.54 6.64
C PRO A 72 -14.86 60.14 5.61
N SER A 73 -14.94 59.58 4.39
CA SER A 73 -15.18 60.16 3.05
C SER A 73 -14.61 61.51 2.53
N ALA A 74 -14.29 61.46 1.22
CA ALA A 74 -14.24 62.48 0.13
C ALA A 74 -12.83 63.03 -0.23
N SER A 75 -12.17 62.68 -1.37
CA SER A 75 -12.48 62.75 -2.83
C SER A 75 -12.10 64.09 -3.48
N ALA A 76 -11.08 64.08 -4.35
CA ALA A 76 -10.94 64.95 -5.55
C ALA A 76 -9.74 64.53 -6.46
N LYS A 77 -10.05 64.13 -7.70
CA LYS A 77 -9.21 64.23 -8.94
C LYS A 77 -9.40 65.66 -9.52
N PRO A 78 -8.73 66.18 -10.61
CA PRO A 78 -8.18 65.55 -11.84
C PRO A 78 -6.75 66.10 -12.22
N LYS A 79 -6.03 65.82 -13.34
CA LYS A 79 -6.32 65.71 -14.79
C LYS A 79 -5.05 65.24 -15.56
N GLU A 80 -5.25 64.75 -16.78
CA GLU A 80 -4.28 64.19 -17.78
C GLU A 80 -3.27 65.20 -18.37
N GLU A 81 -2.16 64.73 -18.98
CA GLU A 81 -1.96 64.73 -20.46
C GLU A 81 -0.51 64.39 -20.93
N SER A 82 -0.43 63.54 -21.97
CA SER A 82 0.60 63.38 -23.04
C SER A 82 1.92 62.58 -22.89
N SER A 83 2.05 61.63 -23.84
CA SER A 83 3.18 60.76 -24.29
C SER A 83 4.28 61.57 -25.05
N PRO A 84 5.50 61.07 -25.44
CA PRO A 84 5.71 59.81 -26.20
C PRO A 84 6.97 58.95 -25.91
N THR A 85 6.88 57.70 -26.36
CA THR A 85 7.89 56.63 -26.57
C THR A 85 9.11 57.06 -27.41
N PRO A 86 10.30 56.44 -27.21
CA PRO A 86 10.76 55.41 -28.16
C PRO A 86 11.49 54.19 -27.54
N GLU A 87 11.19 53.00 -28.06
CA GLU A 87 12.06 51.80 -28.13
C GLU A 87 12.97 51.91 -29.39
N PRO A 88 13.97 51.05 -29.71
CA PRO A 88 14.36 49.75 -29.09
C PRO A 88 15.88 49.53 -28.90
N SER A 89 16.28 48.52 -28.12
CA SER A 89 17.49 47.73 -28.45
C SER A 89 17.56 46.38 -27.72
N GLU A 90 17.67 45.34 -28.52
CA GLU A 90 17.79 43.93 -28.15
C GLU A 90 19.20 43.57 -27.67
N THR A 91 19.30 42.56 -26.79
CA THR A 91 20.19 41.37 -26.91
C THR A 91 20.67 40.87 -25.52
N PRO A 92 20.73 39.53 -25.29
CA PRO A 92 20.57 38.93 -23.98
C PRO A 92 21.90 38.50 -23.35
N SER A 93 21.91 38.28 -22.03
CA SER A 93 22.98 37.52 -21.38
C SER A 93 22.38 36.44 -20.49
N ALA A 94 22.34 35.23 -21.05
CA ALA A 94 22.10 33.99 -20.34
C ALA A 94 23.33 33.68 -19.47
N THR A 95 23.16 33.63 -18.16
CA THR A 95 24.11 32.94 -17.28
C THR A 95 23.52 31.58 -16.93
N ALA A 96 23.85 30.58 -17.75
CA ALA A 96 23.67 29.18 -17.42
C ALA A 96 24.78 28.77 -16.45
N THR A 97 24.43 28.54 -15.18
CA THR A 97 25.30 27.86 -14.23
C THR A 97 25.45 26.40 -14.66
N PRO A 98 26.67 25.86 -14.82
CA PRO A 98 26.86 24.47 -15.21
C PRO A 98 26.46 23.54 -14.06
N SER A 99 25.42 22.74 -14.31
CA SER A 99 25.03 21.59 -13.51
C SER A 99 26.16 20.55 -13.51
N PRO A 100 26.53 19.94 -12.37
CA PRO A 100 27.60 18.95 -12.33
C PRO A 100 27.21 17.72 -13.15
N THR A 101 28.03 17.50 -14.18
CA THR A 101 28.20 16.33 -15.02
C THR A 101 27.72 15.04 -14.35
N ALA A 102 26.60 14.51 -14.83
CA ALA A 102 26.27 13.10 -14.67
C ALA A 102 27.41 12.28 -15.30
N THR A 103 28.22 11.65 -14.46
CA THR A 103 29.18 10.63 -14.87
C THR A 103 28.40 9.56 -15.64
N ALA A 104 28.60 9.50 -16.95
CA ALA A 104 28.15 8.40 -17.78
C ALA A 104 28.79 7.11 -17.25
N SER A 105 27.98 6.28 -16.61
CA SER A 105 28.41 4.95 -16.16
C SER A 105 28.65 4.06 -17.39
N PRO A 106 29.79 3.36 -17.48
CA PRO A 106 30.09 2.48 -18.60
C PRO A 106 29.21 1.22 -18.57
N GLU A 107 28.62 0.95 -19.75
CA GLU A 107 28.57 -0.37 -20.41
C GLU A 107 28.03 -1.60 -19.64
N LYS A 108 26.72 -1.87 -19.83
CA LYS A 108 26.17 -3.17 -20.27
C LYS A 108 26.74 -4.45 -19.61
N ALA A 109 26.85 -4.50 -18.29
CA ALA A 109 27.21 -5.72 -17.56
C ALA A 109 25.97 -6.38 -16.91
N LYS A 110 25.59 -7.54 -17.45
CA LYS A 110 24.55 -8.51 -17.00
C LYS A 110 23.10 -7.98 -16.95
N ARG A 111 22.43 -7.92 -18.10
CA ARG A 111 20.95 -7.92 -18.09
C ARG A 111 20.51 -9.22 -17.44
N GLY A 112 19.67 -9.13 -16.40
CA GLY A 112 19.02 -10.29 -15.80
C GLY A 112 18.11 -11.02 -16.79
N ALA A 113 17.28 -11.93 -16.28
CA ALA A 113 16.25 -12.56 -17.10
C ALA A 113 15.29 -11.48 -17.67
N PRO A 114 14.65 -11.75 -18.83
CA PRO A 114 13.63 -10.86 -19.40
C PRO A 114 12.53 -10.51 -18.40
N ASN A 115 11.71 -9.50 -18.66
CA ASN A 115 10.56 -9.22 -17.80
C ASN A 115 9.60 -10.42 -17.78
N ALA A 116 9.04 -10.71 -16.59
CA ALA A 116 8.03 -11.74 -16.42
C ALA A 116 6.63 -11.12 -16.44
N THR A 117 5.71 -11.85 -17.03
CA THR A 117 4.27 -11.58 -16.98
C THR A 117 3.52 -12.82 -16.49
N LEU A 118 2.28 -12.62 -16.08
CA LEU A 118 1.33 -13.67 -15.73
C LEU A 118 0.05 -13.46 -16.52
N LEU A 119 -0.64 -14.55 -16.85
CA LEU A 119 -2.03 -14.46 -17.27
C LEU A 119 -2.89 -14.20 -16.02
N PRO A 120 -3.96 -13.40 -16.12
CA PRO A 120 -4.86 -13.16 -14.98
C PRO A 120 -5.38 -14.45 -14.34
N ASP A 121 -5.76 -15.45 -15.15
CA ASP A 121 -6.24 -16.76 -14.69
C ASP A 121 -5.15 -17.62 -14.03
N SER A 122 -3.88 -17.18 -14.05
CA SER A 122 -2.81 -17.81 -13.25
C SER A 122 -2.78 -17.28 -11.81
N LEU A 123 -3.62 -16.30 -11.46
CA LEU A 123 -3.80 -15.80 -10.10
C LEU A 123 -5.00 -16.50 -9.45
N SER A 124 -4.82 -16.95 -8.21
CA SER A 124 -5.80 -17.76 -7.51
C SER A 124 -7.07 -16.99 -7.20
N GLY A 125 -8.22 -17.48 -7.69
CA GLY A 125 -9.53 -16.86 -7.52
C GLY A 125 -9.70 -15.51 -8.22
N PHE A 126 -8.91 -15.24 -9.27
CA PHE A 126 -8.92 -13.95 -9.99
C PHE A 126 -10.32 -13.55 -10.47
N GLU A 127 -11.11 -14.50 -10.96
CA GLU A 127 -12.48 -14.32 -11.41
C GLU A 127 -13.40 -13.76 -10.31
N ASN A 128 -13.09 -14.03 -9.04
CA ASN A 128 -13.86 -13.58 -7.89
C ASN A 128 -13.40 -12.22 -7.33
N TYR A 129 -12.31 -11.66 -7.85
CA TYR A 129 -11.86 -10.33 -7.42
C TYR A 129 -12.87 -9.26 -7.84
N PRO A 130 -13.01 -8.15 -7.08
CA PRO A 130 -13.87 -7.03 -7.48
C PRO A 130 -13.54 -6.52 -8.88
N PRO A 131 -14.52 -6.07 -9.69
CA PRO A 131 -14.28 -5.69 -11.08
C PRO A 131 -13.16 -4.66 -11.28
N LYS A 132 -13.12 -3.61 -10.47
CA LYS A 132 -12.06 -2.58 -10.52
C LYS A 132 -10.68 -3.13 -10.15
N VAL A 133 -10.63 -4.10 -9.22
CA VAL A 133 -9.38 -4.80 -8.91
C VAL A 133 -8.91 -5.58 -10.13
N ARG A 134 -9.79 -6.35 -10.79
CA ARG A 134 -9.43 -7.11 -11.99
C ARG A 134 -8.90 -6.20 -13.10
N GLU A 135 -9.57 -5.08 -13.37
CA GLU A 135 -9.15 -4.09 -14.36
C GLU A 135 -7.75 -3.51 -14.06
N LEU A 136 -7.52 -3.14 -12.80
CA LEU A 136 -6.22 -2.67 -12.33
C LEU A 136 -5.12 -3.71 -12.56
N LEU A 137 -5.36 -4.97 -12.19
CA LEU A 137 -4.36 -6.03 -12.33
C LEU A 137 -4.12 -6.42 -13.80
N ILE A 138 -5.15 -6.42 -14.64
CA ILE A 138 -5.00 -6.63 -16.09
C ILE A 138 -4.12 -5.52 -16.69
N SER A 139 -4.39 -4.26 -16.35
CA SER A 139 -3.58 -3.12 -16.79
C SER A 139 -2.13 -3.22 -16.30
N ALA A 140 -1.93 -3.70 -15.06
CA ALA A 140 -0.60 -3.88 -14.48
C ALA A 140 0.19 -4.98 -15.22
N LEU A 141 -0.46 -6.12 -15.51
CA LEU A 141 0.14 -7.24 -16.23
C LEU A 141 0.45 -6.88 -17.68
N GLU A 142 -0.39 -6.08 -18.34
CA GLU A 142 -0.13 -5.58 -19.69
C GLU A 142 1.14 -4.72 -19.74
N LEU A 143 1.41 -3.87 -18.75
CA LEU A 143 2.66 -3.10 -18.70
C LEU A 143 3.90 -4.00 -18.63
N THR A 144 3.81 -5.18 -18.03
CA THR A 144 4.94 -6.12 -17.99
C THR A 144 5.27 -6.74 -19.34
N THR A 145 4.34 -6.76 -20.30
CA THR A 145 4.57 -7.30 -21.65
C THR A 145 5.28 -6.32 -22.57
N ARG A 146 5.44 -5.07 -22.15
CA ARG A 146 6.06 -3.99 -22.94
C ARG A 146 7.59 -3.94 -22.86
N ASN A 147 8.22 -4.87 -22.14
CA ASN A 147 9.67 -4.96 -21.97
C ASN A 147 10.31 -3.62 -21.51
N LEU A 148 9.70 -3.00 -20.51
CA LEU A 148 10.15 -1.72 -19.95
C LEU A 148 11.25 -1.94 -18.91
N ASP A 149 12.32 -1.15 -18.99
CA ASP A 149 13.43 -1.16 -18.03
C ASP A 149 13.06 -0.45 -16.72
N TYR A 150 13.95 -0.53 -15.72
CA TYR A 150 13.87 0.32 -14.55
C TYR A 150 14.51 1.67 -14.87
N LYS A 151 13.76 2.76 -14.70
CA LYS A 151 14.25 4.11 -15.00
C LYS A 151 13.91 5.08 -13.88
N TYR A 152 14.91 5.38 -13.06
CA TYR A 152 14.78 6.30 -11.93
C TYR A 152 14.17 7.65 -12.38
N GLY A 153 13.16 8.14 -11.66
CA GLY A 153 12.48 9.40 -11.95
C GLY A 153 11.40 9.30 -13.05
N SER A 154 11.26 8.16 -13.74
CA SER A 154 10.28 8.00 -14.81
C SER A 154 8.96 7.40 -14.32
N ALA A 155 7.85 7.97 -14.79
CA ALA A 155 6.50 7.40 -14.63
C ALA A 155 5.79 7.18 -15.98
N ASP A 156 6.45 7.43 -17.10
CA ASP A 156 5.85 7.28 -18.43
C ASP A 156 6.48 6.05 -19.12
N PRO A 157 5.70 5.02 -19.46
CA PRO A 157 6.23 3.86 -20.17
C PRO A 157 6.83 4.22 -21.54
N ALA A 158 6.42 5.32 -22.18
CA ALA A 158 7.01 5.78 -23.43
C ALA A 158 8.49 6.15 -23.30
N ASN A 159 8.98 6.42 -22.08
CA ASN A 159 10.39 6.69 -21.81
C ASN A 159 11.28 5.43 -21.78
N GLY A 160 10.74 4.27 -22.15
CA GLY A 160 11.43 2.97 -22.18
C GLY A 160 11.57 2.29 -20.82
N GLY A 161 11.09 2.92 -19.75
CA GLY A 161 11.21 2.41 -18.40
C GLY A 161 10.52 3.29 -17.36
N MET A 162 10.31 2.72 -16.19
CA MET A 162 9.61 3.36 -15.07
C MET A 162 10.37 3.11 -13.77
N ASP A 163 10.24 4.00 -12.79
CA ASP A 163 10.63 3.71 -11.41
C ASP A 163 9.47 3.11 -10.62
N CYS A 164 9.76 2.63 -9.41
CA CYS A 164 8.80 1.92 -8.56
C CYS A 164 7.52 2.73 -8.31
N SER A 165 7.66 3.98 -7.85
CA SER A 165 6.54 4.87 -7.59
C SER A 165 5.86 5.40 -8.86
N GLY A 166 6.61 5.50 -9.96
CA GLY A 166 6.13 5.95 -11.25
C GLY A 166 5.24 4.92 -11.92
N PHE A 167 5.57 3.63 -11.78
CA PHE A 167 4.68 2.53 -12.15
C PHE A 167 3.35 2.62 -11.41
N VAL A 168 3.38 2.78 -10.09
CA VAL A 168 2.16 2.93 -9.26
C VAL A 168 1.36 4.15 -9.70
N TYR A 169 2.00 5.32 -9.81
CA TYR A 169 1.38 6.57 -10.20
C TYR A 169 0.64 6.45 -11.54
N PHE A 170 1.33 5.94 -12.56
CA PHE A 170 0.78 5.78 -13.91
C PHE A 170 -0.39 4.82 -13.94
N LEU A 171 -0.22 3.63 -13.34
CA LEU A 171 -1.23 2.59 -13.36
C LEU A 171 -2.51 3.06 -12.67
N LEU A 172 -2.39 3.67 -11.49
CA LEU A 172 -3.56 4.14 -10.73
C LEU A 172 -4.29 5.26 -11.47
N LYS A 173 -3.56 6.22 -12.06
CA LYS A 173 -4.19 7.27 -12.88
C LYS A 173 -4.86 6.73 -14.14
N GLN A 174 -4.24 5.76 -14.81
CA GLN A 174 -4.85 5.10 -15.97
C GLN A 174 -6.17 4.42 -15.61
N ASN A 175 -6.28 3.90 -14.38
CA ASN A 175 -7.49 3.26 -13.86
C ASN A 175 -8.44 4.25 -13.14
N GLY A 176 -8.32 5.54 -13.42
CA GLY A 176 -9.24 6.58 -12.93
C GLY A 176 -9.09 6.95 -11.45
N ILE A 177 -8.03 6.49 -10.77
CA ILE A 177 -7.76 6.88 -9.39
C ILE A 177 -7.03 8.23 -9.39
N GLY A 178 -7.72 9.25 -8.87
CA GLY A 178 -7.23 10.63 -8.76
C GLY A 178 -6.29 10.85 -7.57
N ASP A 179 -5.63 12.01 -7.54
CA ASP A 179 -4.79 12.51 -6.45
C ASP A 179 -3.66 11.58 -5.98
N VAL A 180 -3.26 10.64 -6.83
CA VAL A 180 -2.15 9.73 -6.56
C VAL A 180 -0.83 10.51 -6.55
N PRO A 181 -0.08 10.52 -5.45
CA PRO A 181 1.21 11.20 -5.39
C PRO A 181 2.26 10.51 -6.27
N ARG A 182 3.25 11.28 -6.72
CA ARG A 182 4.31 10.78 -7.61
C ARG A 182 5.36 9.95 -6.88
N ASP A 183 5.66 10.30 -5.64
CA ASP A 183 6.72 9.70 -4.82
C ASP A 183 6.20 8.57 -3.91
N SER A 184 7.01 7.53 -3.70
CA SER A 184 6.62 6.39 -2.84
C SER A 184 6.36 6.79 -1.39
N SER A 185 7.13 7.73 -0.83
CA SER A 185 6.87 8.28 0.51
C SER A 185 5.56 9.05 0.58
N GLU A 186 5.23 9.81 -0.46
CA GLU A 186 3.96 10.55 -0.52
C GLU A 186 2.78 9.61 -0.72
N GLN A 187 2.90 8.57 -1.56
CA GLN A 187 1.90 7.51 -1.72
C GLN A 187 1.61 6.81 -0.39
N TYR A 188 2.67 6.49 0.38
CA TYR A 188 2.53 5.97 1.73
C TYR A 188 1.81 6.95 2.66
N ILE A 189 2.23 8.23 2.70
CA ILE A 189 1.59 9.26 3.54
C ILE A 189 0.12 9.41 3.17
N TRP A 190 -0.20 9.43 1.87
CA TRP A 190 -1.55 9.56 1.34
C TRP A 190 -2.48 8.46 1.88
N LEU A 191 -2.06 7.20 1.78
CA LEU A 191 -2.87 6.06 2.24
C LEU A 191 -2.91 5.96 3.76
N ARG A 192 -1.83 6.34 4.44
CA ARG A 192 -1.81 6.42 5.90
C ARG A 192 -2.79 7.48 6.41
N LYS A 193 -2.83 8.67 5.78
CA LYS A 193 -3.80 9.73 6.10
C LYS A 193 -5.25 9.30 5.84
N ALA A 194 -5.47 8.44 4.85
CA ALA A 194 -6.77 7.84 4.57
C ALA A 194 -7.18 6.72 5.56
N GLY A 195 -6.32 6.36 6.53
CA GLY A 195 -6.59 5.29 7.50
C GLY A 195 -6.62 3.89 6.87
N ARG A 196 -5.90 3.69 5.76
CA ARG A 196 -5.92 2.44 4.97
C ARG A 196 -4.62 1.64 5.03
N PHE A 197 -3.69 2.03 5.89
CA PHE A 197 -2.37 1.41 6.00
C PHE A 197 -2.31 0.40 7.14
N GLU A 198 -1.81 -0.79 6.85
CA GLU A 198 -1.57 -1.89 7.79
C GLU A 198 -0.06 -2.04 8.00
N PRO A 199 0.48 -1.71 9.19
CA PRO A 199 1.90 -1.88 9.48
C PRO A 199 2.25 -3.38 9.60
N VAL A 200 3.45 -3.75 9.16
CA VAL A 200 3.98 -5.10 9.34
C VAL A 200 5.35 -5.01 10.02
N VAL A 201 5.49 -5.68 11.16
CA VAL A 201 6.73 -5.73 11.95
C VAL A 201 7.40 -7.10 11.87
N SER A 202 6.63 -8.17 11.65
CA SER A 202 7.16 -9.51 11.43
C SER A 202 8.09 -9.56 10.23
N GLU A 203 9.13 -10.39 10.32
CA GLU A 203 10.01 -10.75 9.21
C GLU A 203 9.59 -12.07 8.54
N LYS A 204 8.47 -12.65 8.98
CA LYS A 204 7.92 -13.91 8.47
C LYS A 204 6.80 -13.67 7.47
N GLU A 205 6.87 -14.34 6.33
CA GLU A 205 5.85 -14.25 5.28
C GLU A 205 4.48 -14.83 5.67
N ASP A 206 4.42 -15.70 6.68
CA ASP A 206 3.23 -16.41 7.14
C ASP A 206 2.62 -15.82 8.43
N SER A 207 3.03 -14.61 8.84
CA SER A 207 2.43 -13.95 10.00
C SER A 207 0.98 -13.52 9.75
N PHE A 208 0.20 -13.48 10.83
CA PHE A 208 -1.19 -12.98 10.85
C PHE A 208 -1.33 -11.54 10.30
N GLU A 209 -0.25 -10.76 10.35
CA GLU A 209 -0.22 -9.39 9.80
C GLU A 209 -0.53 -9.36 8.29
N PHE A 210 -0.51 -10.50 7.59
CA PHE A 210 -0.89 -10.60 6.17
C PHE A 210 -2.32 -11.10 5.92
N ASP A 211 -3.11 -11.35 6.97
CA ASP A 211 -4.46 -11.91 6.83
C ASP A 211 -5.41 -10.94 6.12
N ASN A 212 -5.16 -9.64 6.22
CA ASN A 212 -5.95 -8.61 5.55
C ASN A 212 -5.34 -8.16 4.20
N LEU A 213 -4.17 -8.67 3.78
CA LEU A 213 -3.53 -8.31 2.51
C LEU A 213 -4.34 -8.83 1.31
N LYS A 214 -4.74 -7.94 0.39
CA LYS A 214 -5.66 -8.24 -0.71
C LYS A 214 -5.10 -7.84 -2.09
N PRO A 215 -5.38 -8.59 -3.15
CA PRO A 215 -4.97 -8.26 -4.53
C PRO A 215 -5.35 -6.83 -4.92
N GLY A 216 -4.38 -6.04 -5.37
CA GLY A 216 -4.52 -4.60 -5.63
C GLY A 216 -3.97 -3.70 -4.52
N ASP A 217 -3.62 -4.23 -3.35
CA ASP A 217 -3.01 -3.43 -2.29
C ASP A 217 -1.59 -2.97 -2.64
N LEU A 218 -1.22 -1.79 -2.14
CA LEU A 218 0.12 -1.25 -2.28
C LEU A 218 1.04 -1.78 -1.19
N LEU A 219 2.24 -2.18 -1.58
CA LEU A 219 3.27 -2.76 -0.72
C LEU A 219 4.43 -1.76 -0.59
N PHE A 220 4.91 -1.49 0.62
CA PHE A 220 5.94 -0.47 0.86
C PHE A 220 7.20 -1.03 1.53
N TRP A 221 8.37 -0.59 1.05
CA TRP A 221 9.67 -0.87 1.68
C TRP A 221 10.44 0.42 1.95
N ALA A 222 11.30 0.36 2.96
CA ALA A 222 12.36 1.33 3.23
C ALA A 222 13.73 0.70 2.96
N GLY A 223 14.77 1.52 2.80
CA GLY A 223 16.16 1.06 2.76
C GLY A 223 16.56 0.25 1.52
N THR A 224 15.83 0.37 0.40
CA THR A 224 16.25 -0.22 -0.89
C THR A 224 17.36 0.58 -1.58
N TYR A 225 17.58 1.81 -1.16
CA TYR A 225 18.72 2.67 -1.50
C TYR A 225 18.86 3.76 -0.43
N ALA A 226 20.01 4.44 -0.38
CA ALA A 226 20.27 5.48 0.61
C ALA A 226 19.46 6.75 0.30
N ILE A 227 18.74 7.25 1.29
CA ILE A 227 17.95 8.48 1.23
C ILE A 227 18.01 9.22 2.57
N GLN A 228 17.80 10.54 2.53
CA GLN A 228 17.58 11.37 3.72
C GLN A 228 16.18 12.00 3.64
N ARG A 229 15.14 11.20 3.89
CA ARG A 229 13.74 11.67 4.00
C ARG A 229 12.98 10.91 5.09
N ASP A 230 11.94 11.53 5.63
CA ASP A 230 11.03 10.94 6.62
C ASP A 230 9.57 11.08 6.11
N PRO A 231 8.80 9.97 5.97
CA PRO A 231 9.17 8.58 6.22
C PRO A 231 10.15 8.05 5.17
N PRO A 232 11.11 7.18 5.56
CA PRO A 232 12.16 6.69 4.68
C PRO A 232 11.69 5.55 3.76
N ILE A 233 10.47 5.66 3.22
CA ILE A 233 10.01 4.75 2.17
C ILE A 233 10.90 4.95 0.96
N THR A 234 11.29 3.87 0.29
CA THR A 234 12.15 3.88 -0.90
C THR A 234 11.57 3.04 -2.04
N HIS A 235 10.54 2.25 -1.79
CA HIS A 235 9.98 1.38 -2.81
C HIS A 235 8.49 1.13 -2.60
N ALA A 236 7.77 1.02 -3.71
CA ALA A 236 6.36 0.67 -3.74
C ALA A 236 6.10 -0.37 -4.85
N MET A 237 5.22 -1.34 -4.59
CA MET A 237 4.78 -2.37 -5.55
C MET A 237 3.29 -2.64 -5.35
N ILE A 238 2.64 -3.35 -6.27
CA ILE A 238 1.23 -3.77 -6.14
C ILE A 238 1.15 -5.27 -5.94
N TYR A 239 0.39 -5.69 -4.94
CA TYR A 239 0.15 -7.10 -4.67
C TYR A 239 -0.82 -7.69 -5.70
N LEU A 240 -0.44 -8.80 -6.34
CA LEU A 240 -1.28 -9.48 -7.33
C LEU A 240 -2.16 -10.57 -6.70
N GLY A 241 -1.83 -11.05 -5.50
CA GLY A 241 -2.42 -12.25 -4.92
C GLY A 241 -1.44 -13.42 -4.91
N ARG A 242 -1.97 -14.64 -5.02
CA ARG A 242 -1.19 -15.88 -5.08
C ARG A 242 -1.21 -16.44 -6.49
N GLU A 243 -0.08 -16.96 -6.95
CA GLU A 243 -0.03 -17.75 -8.18
C GLU A 243 -0.72 -19.10 -7.95
N GLU A 244 -1.67 -19.47 -8.79
CA GLU A 244 -2.50 -20.68 -8.66
C GLU A 244 -1.66 -21.96 -8.56
N LYS A 245 -0.61 -22.06 -9.39
CA LYS A 245 0.23 -23.26 -9.48
C LYS A 245 1.11 -23.50 -8.25
N THR A 246 1.60 -22.43 -7.63
CA THR A 246 2.62 -22.52 -6.58
C THR A 246 2.10 -22.12 -5.21
N GLY A 247 0.94 -21.46 -5.15
CA GLY A 247 0.40 -20.82 -3.95
C GLY A 247 1.21 -19.64 -3.44
N ARG A 248 2.30 -19.25 -4.13
CA ARG A 248 3.21 -18.19 -3.68
C ARG A 248 2.62 -16.82 -3.92
N ARG A 249 2.85 -15.92 -2.98
CA ARG A 249 2.49 -14.50 -3.12
C ARG A 249 3.34 -13.86 -4.21
N VAL A 250 2.69 -13.12 -5.09
CA VAL A 250 3.32 -12.42 -6.20
C VAL A 250 2.90 -10.96 -6.22
N MET A 251 3.76 -10.12 -6.78
CA MET A 251 3.56 -8.68 -6.89
C MET A 251 4.06 -8.17 -8.24
N VAL A 252 3.61 -6.99 -8.63
CA VAL A 252 3.97 -6.33 -9.89
C VAL A 252 4.45 -4.92 -9.63
N GLY A 253 5.40 -4.47 -10.44
CA GLY A 253 5.89 -3.10 -10.43
C GLY A 253 7.21 -2.97 -11.16
N ALA A 254 7.91 -1.86 -10.90
CA ALA A 254 9.23 -1.63 -11.46
C ALA A 254 10.31 -1.80 -10.39
N SER A 255 11.31 -2.65 -10.63
CA SER A 255 12.42 -2.87 -9.70
C SER A 255 13.75 -3.08 -10.41
N ASP A 256 14.83 -2.64 -9.78
CA ASP A 256 16.21 -2.85 -10.24
C ASP A 256 16.84 -4.07 -9.55
N GLY A 257 16.38 -5.27 -9.89
CA GLY A 257 17.04 -6.52 -9.45
C GLY A 257 16.33 -7.37 -8.40
N ARG A 258 14.99 -7.34 -8.34
CA ARG A 258 14.20 -8.32 -7.58
C ARG A 258 14.08 -9.64 -8.36
N THR A 259 13.68 -10.71 -7.66
CA THR A 259 13.58 -12.05 -8.27
C THR A 259 12.15 -12.46 -8.55
N TYR A 260 11.95 -13.23 -9.61
CA TYR A 260 10.76 -14.05 -9.84
C TYR A 260 11.19 -15.45 -10.26
N GLN A 261 10.71 -16.48 -9.56
CA GLN A 261 11.09 -17.88 -9.81
C GLN A 261 12.62 -18.07 -9.85
N ASN A 262 13.32 -17.52 -8.85
CA ASN A 262 14.79 -17.56 -8.70
C ASN A 262 15.60 -16.86 -9.79
N GLN A 263 14.95 -16.14 -10.71
CA GLN A 263 15.63 -15.36 -11.73
C GLN A 263 15.54 -13.87 -11.38
N GLN A 264 16.69 -13.19 -11.40
CA GLN A 264 16.76 -11.75 -11.20
C GLN A 264 16.26 -11.01 -12.44
N ARG A 265 15.43 -9.99 -12.23
CA ARG A 265 14.81 -9.19 -13.29
C ARG A 265 14.94 -7.70 -12.99
N PHE A 266 14.99 -6.90 -14.04
CA PHE A 266 15.27 -5.47 -14.00
C PHE A 266 14.24 -4.74 -14.85
N GLY A 267 13.42 -3.90 -14.23
CA GLY A 267 12.35 -3.14 -14.88
C GLY A 267 10.95 -3.53 -14.45
N VAL A 268 9.99 -3.29 -15.33
CA VAL A 268 8.56 -3.51 -15.08
C VAL A 268 8.22 -4.99 -15.28
N SER A 269 8.00 -5.71 -14.19
CA SER A 269 7.86 -7.17 -14.19
C SER A 269 6.98 -7.66 -13.04
N VAL A 270 6.59 -8.94 -13.12
CA VAL A 270 6.14 -9.72 -11.97
C VAL A 270 7.35 -10.15 -11.13
N PHE A 271 7.18 -10.15 -9.80
CA PHE A 271 8.18 -10.51 -8.80
C PHE A 271 7.59 -11.41 -7.71
N ASP A 272 8.44 -12.25 -7.11
CA ASP A 272 8.08 -12.99 -5.89
C ASP A 272 7.90 -11.97 -4.74
N PHE A 273 6.80 -12.04 -4.00
CA PHE A 273 6.70 -11.33 -2.72
C PHE A 273 7.44 -12.14 -1.66
N LYS A 274 8.61 -11.64 -1.25
CA LYS A 274 9.46 -12.25 -0.22
C LYS A 274 9.78 -11.27 0.88
N MET A 275 9.79 -11.75 2.13
CA MET A 275 10.23 -10.93 3.26
C MET A 275 11.75 -10.77 3.24
N PRO A 276 12.27 -9.58 3.56
CA PRO A 276 13.70 -9.39 3.79
C PRO A 276 14.20 -10.36 4.88
N ARG A 277 15.41 -10.90 4.71
CA ARG A 277 15.94 -11.87 5.67
C ARG A 277 16.36 -11.21 6.98
N ALA A 278 15.93 -11.82 8.08
CA ALA A 278 16.21 -11.44 9.48
C ALA A 278 17.68 -11.62 9.92
N ASP A 279 18.41 -12.54 9.28
CA ASP A 279 19.60 -13.19 9.81
C ASP A 279 20.91 -12.42 9.64
N LYS A 280 20.84 -11.19 9.13
CA LYS A 280 22.03 -10.40 8.87
C LYS A 280 21.79 -8.95 9.40
N ALA A 281 22.83 -8.18 9.74
CA ALA A 281 22.71 -6.85 10.36
C ALA A 281 21.98 -5.76 9.52
N GLU A 282 21.32 -4.76 10.15
CA GLU A 282 20.59 -3.67 9.45
C GLU A 282 21.44 -2.85 8.45
N ILE A 283 22.75 -2.85 8.64
CA ILE A 283 23.75 -2.29 7.73
C ILE A 283 24.78 -3.38 7.47
N GLU A 284 24.95 -3.76 6.20
CA GLU A 284 26.02 -4.65 5.72
C GLU A 284 26.76 -3.88 4.64
N ASP A 285 28.09 -3.75 4.78
CA ASP A 285 28.96 -3.02 3.84
C ASP A 285 28.51 -1.57 3.52
N GLY A 286 28.02 -0.84 4.54
CA GLY A 286 27.58 0.55 4.39
C GLY A 286 26.27 0.75 3.61
N LYS A 287 25.57 -0.34 3.23
CA LYS A 287 24.28 -0.28 2.56
C LYS A 287 23.16 -0.51 3.57
N THR A 288 22.22 0.44 3.62
CA THR A 288 20.94 0.25 4.31
C THR A 288 20.22 -0.94 3.71
N ARG A 289 19.58 -1.74 4.56
CA ARG A 289 18.84 -2.89 4.08
C ARG A 289 17.38 -2.64 3.79
N PRO A 290 16.83 -3.35 2.80
CA PRO A 290 15.40 -3.36 2.56
C PRO A 290 14.67 -3.86 3.81
N ARG A 291 13.74 -3.06 4.32
CA ARG A 291 12.75 -3.49 5.32
C ARG A 291 11.36 -3.33 4.73
N PHE A 292 10.54 -4.36 4.87
CA PHE A 292 9.13 -4.25 4.53
C PHE A 292 8.43 -3.46 5.64
N ILE A 293 7.68 -2.42 5.26
CA ILE A 293 7.04 -1.50 6.22
C ILE A 293 5.59 -1.88 6.46
N GLY A 294 4.93 -2.42 5.43
CA GLY A 294 3.54 -2.81 5.46
C GLY A 294 2.86 -2.59 4.12
N TYR A 295 1.54 -2.63 4.12
CA TYR A 295 0.73 -2.49 2.93
C TYR A 295 -0.47 -1.58 3.15
N ALA A 296 -1.11 -1.14 2.06
CA ALA A 296 -2.28 -0.28 2.14
C ALA A 296 -3.37 -0.64 1.13
N HIS A 297 -4.62 -0.47 1.58
CA HIS A 297 -5.79 -0.61 0.73
C HIS A 297 -6.04 0.66 -0.08
N LEU A 298 -6.19 0.52 -1.39
CA LEU A 298 -6.57 1.62 -2.26
C LEU A 298 -8.05 2.01 -2.02
N PRO A 299 -8.36 3.28 -1.69
CA PRO A 299 -9.73 3.78 -1.60
C PRO A 299 -10.47 3.62 -2.93
N GLY A 300 -11.77 3.28 -2.90
CA GLY A 300 -12.61 3.22 -4.11
C GLY A 300 -12.38 2.02 -5.03
N LEU A 301 -11.42 1.14 -4.71
CA LEU A 301 -11.11 -0.05 -5.51
C LEU A 301 -12.04 -1.23 -5.20
N ARG A 302 -12.61 -1.26 -3.99
CA ARG A 302 -13.46 -2.36 -3.49
C ARG A 302 -14.77 -1.89 -2.87
N ASP A 303 -15.03 -0.59 -2.97
CA ASP A 303 -16.28 0.04 -2.56
C ASP A 303 -17.33 -0.08 -3.68
#